data_AF-A0A1W9HG21-F1
#
_entry.id   AF-A0A1W9HG21-F1
#
_cell.length_a   1.000
_cell.length_b   1.000
_cell.length_c   1.000
_cell.angle_alpha   90.00
_cell.angle_beta   90.00
_cell.angle_gamma   90.00
#
_symmetry.space_group_name_H-M   'P 1'
#
loop_
_entity.id
_entity.type
_entity.pdbx_description
1 polymer ?
#
loop_
_entity_poly.entity_id
_entity_poly.type
_entity_poly.pdbx_seq_one_letter_code
_entity_poly.pdbx_strand_id
1 'polypeptide(L)'
;MKLALNLIFSVVLLIYAGNAHGGPSSELNDIETRLRTEGELAPLPEAKPLLIDLAELIESRDFKDRISSSHVLQMMRDNLRASLFHLNLKFEIQSQDYPYEPPFREPFPFRPTVEAMDEAIRFLEIVGQVTSYRNDIQTKLEQSEFFKYLNVLFRTPIAQGPLKPLKKSEMIENTVDSYVIMQERLEKYGEVASFTEYSETAENIRKTLISEPYRHLRKTDKAFALALEHALNELETVRLSSGPSTRVQSSFVSPYPYRRTIQAIMIGSEVIDMRERLTYAESTNWHEVEASWQVGKDRKILPLYHFNRYKYQFAGLIANPEIVMWPFWGEASIEDIIRICAAPWGLTAESDKTERLDRHYNTPKDNKYHDANHARRLWGYIKRKLKKLGLTTRQQKISLYREHEAFIRNFLEQTKPNTDSDRENQIRKQMRIIFFETIHETALTADRESLLYDLLRTSAVRQPFEVQVQAKIKDLEKIRAFDGNLKSGANELGLMLGSPTTIRYFMDRAPGFLANVYNKLNWGFYDSALDLDENLAKPGYRTPKTLAEAATRIFQFLGHEPPPMKELLRQIHDRGGQPELWNYFSMKDAGIFTNSKLNALTIVTSREVHENWREQTTHSDRW
;
A
#
# COMPACT_ATOMS: atom_id res chain seq x y z
N MET A 1 22.85 -8.01 11.02
CA MET A 1 23.17 -8.26 9.59
C MET A 1 24.31 -9.28 9.36
N LYS A 2 25.57 -9.04 9.78
CA LYS A 2 26.72 -9.98 9.58
C LYS A 2 26.49 -11.40 10.13
N LEU A 3 25.78 -11.56 11.25
CA LEU A 3 25.48 -12.87 11.85
C LEU A 3 24.37 -13.64 11.11
N ALA A 4 23.34 -12.96 10.60
CA ALA A 4 22.28 -13.59 9.80
C ALA A 4 22.80 -14.03 8.42
N LEU A 5 23.64 -13.20 7.81
CA LEU A 5 24.39 -13.53 6.60
C LEU A 5 25.29 -14.77 6.83
N ASN A 6 26.10 -14.79 7.90
CA ASN A 6 26.95 -15.95 8.25
C ASN A 6 26.19 -17.27 8.49
N LEU A 7 24.94 -17.20 8.95
CA LEU A 7 24.14 -18.40 9.22
C LEU A 7 23.42 -18.89 7.95
N ILE A 8 22.96 -17.98 7.08
CA ILE A 8 22.59 -18.31 5.69
C ILE A 8 23.78 -18.97 4.97
N PHE A 9 25.00 -18.46 5.13
CA PHE A 9 26.22 -19.02 4.52
C PHE A 9 26.60 -20.40 5.03
N SER A 10 26.41 -20.66 6.32
CA SER A 10 26.79 -21.94 6.91
C SER A 10 25.93 -23.10 6.38
N VAL A 11 24.66 -22.86 6.06
CA VAL A 11 23.77 -23.89 5.51
C VAL A 11 23.96 -24.08 4.00
N VAL A 12 24.35 -23.03 3.26
CA VAL A 12 24.79 -23.15 1.86
C VAL A 12 26.08 -23.97 1.74
N LEU A 13 27.04 -23.77 2.65
CA LEU A 13 28.30 -24.54 2.73
C LEU A 13 28.09 -26.01 3.14
N LEU A 14 27.19 -26.28 4.09
CA LEU A 14 26.93 -27.64 4.59
C LEU A 14 26.26 -28.56 3.55
N ILE A 15 25.49 -28.00 2.62
CA ILE A 15 24.79 -28.79 1.59
C ILE A 15 25.70 -29.11 0.41
N TYR A 16 26.66 -28.23 0.12
CA TYR A 16 27.68 -28.49 -0.91
C TYR A 16 28.81 -29.40 -0.42
N ALA A 17 29.11 -29.42 0.89
CA ALA A 17 30.03 -30.40 1.46
C ALA A 17 29.51 -31.85 1.33
N GLY A 18 28.21 -32.04 1.07
CA GLY A 18 27.59 -33.34 0.79
C GLY A 18 27.70 -33.81 -0.67
N ASN A 19 28.01 -32.93 -1.63
CA ASN A 19 28.31 -33.29 -3.02
C ASN A 19 29.83 -33.41 -3.19
N ALA A 20 30.35 -34.58 -2.85
CA ALA A 20 31.73 -34.93 -3.12
C ALA A 20 32.03 -34.78 -4.63
N HIS A 21 32.96 -33.89 -4.96
CA HIS A 21 33.70 -33.75 -6.22
C HIS A 21 33.41 -32.58 -7.18
N GLY A 22 32.74 -31.52 -6.74
CA GLY A 22 32.81 -30.22 -7.43
C GLY A 22 32.63 -29.09 -6.44
N GLY A 23 33.60 -28.17 -6.35
CA GLY A 23 33.47 -26.99 -5.48
C GLY A 23 32.17 -26.21 -5.76
N PRO A 24 31.71 -25.35 -4.84
CA PRO A 24 30.54 -24.50 -5.07
C PRO A 24 30.68 -23.83 -6.45
N SER A 25 29.64 -23.97 -7.29
CA SER A 25 29.66 -23.40 -8.63
C SER A 25 29.96 -21.90 -8.54
N SER A 26 30.70 -21.37 -9.51
CA SER A 26 31.03 -19.93 -9.56
C SER A 26 29.80 -19.03 -9.45
N GLU A 27 28.64 -19.52 -9.90
CA GLU A 27 27.32 -18.85 -9.83
C GLU A 27 26.83 -18.66 -8.38
N LEU A 28 27.02 -19.64 -7.49
CA LEU A 28 26.59 -19.50 -6.10
C LEU A 28 27.42 -18.46 -5.36
N ASN A 29 28.73 -18.43 -5.59
CA ASN A 29 29.60 -17.42 -5.02
C ASN A 29 29.24 -16.01 -5.51
N ASP A 30 28.76 -15.89 -6.76
CA ASP A 30 28.28 -14.62 -7.31
C ASP A 30 26.98 -14.17 -6.64
N ILE A 31 25.95 -15.03 -6.58
CA ILE A 31 24.70 -14.75 -5.85
C ILE A 31 25.00 -14.35 -4.39
N GLU A 32 25.91 -15.09 -3.75
CA GLU A 32 26.35 -14.82 -2.39
C GLU A 32 26.93 -13.41 -2.25
N THR A 33 27.81 -13.04 -3.17
CA THR A 33 28.47 -11.74 -3.19
C THR A 33 27.43 -10.63 -3.38
N ARG A 34 26.51 -10.78 -4.35
CA ARG A 34 25.45 -9.80 -4.61
C ARG A 34 24.53 -9.63 -3.39
N LEU A 35 24.14 -10.72 -2.71
CA LEU A 35 23.34 -10.66 -1.48
C LEU A 35 24.08 -9.98 -0.32
N ARG A 36 25.40 -10.17 -0.18
CA ARG A 36 26.21 -9.48 0.83
C ARG A 36 26.28 -7.98 0.58
N THR A 37 26.31 -7.55 -0.69
CA THR A 37 26.50 -6.14 -1.07
C THR A 37 25.19 -5.38 -1.18
N GLU A 38 24.15 -6.00 -1.72
CA GLU A 38 22.88 -5.35 -2.07
C GLU A 38 21.69 -5.83 -1.23
N GLY A 39 21.89 -6.85 -0.39
CA GLY A 39 20.85 -7.38 0.49
C GLY A 39 19.72 -8.08 -0.28
N GLU A 40 18.51 -7.98 0.25
CA GLU A 40 17.32 -8.65 -0.28
C GLU A 40 16.87 -8.19 -1.67
N LEU A 41 17.37 -7.04 -2.12
CA LEU A 41 17.02 -6.44 -3.40
C LEU A 41 18.11 -6.65 -4.47
N ALA A 42 19.13 -7.45 -4.16
CA ALA A 42 20.13 -7.91 -5.11
C ALA A 42 19.47 -8.59 -6.32
N PRO A 43 19.99 -8.43 -7.54
CA PRO A 43 19.41 -9.09 -8.71
C PRO A 43 19.62 -10.61 -8.69
N LEU A 44 18.65 -11.33 -9.25
CA LEU A 44 18.63 -12.78 -9.42
C LEU A 44 18.23 -13.15 -10.87
N PRO A 45 19.03 -12.75 -11.87
CA PRO A 45 18.74 -13.06 -13.28
C PRO A 45 18.69 -14.56 -13.57
N GLU A 46 19.31 -15.40 -12.75
CA GLU A 46 19.34 -16.87 -12.87
C GLU A 46 17.92 -17.47 -12.74
N ALA A 47 17.01 -16.79 -12.03
CA ALA A 47 15.61 -17.21 -11.93
C ALA A 47 14.80 -16.92 -13.20
N LYS A 48 15.28 -16.04 -14.09
CA LYS A 48 14.53 -15.55 -15.26
C LYS A 48 13.98 -16.67 -16.15
N PRO A 49 14.76 -17.71 -16.56
CA PRO A 49 14.23 -18.76 -17.44
C PRO A 49 13.04 -19.50 -16.81
N LEU A 50 13.17 -19.88 -15.53
CA LEU A 50 12.09 -20.55 -14.80
C LEU A 50 10.84 -19.68 -14.66
N LEU A 51 11.02 -18.37 -14.42
CA LEU A 51 9.90 -17.44 -14.32
C LEU A 51 9.21 -17.23 -15.67
N ILE A 52 9.95 -17.25 -16.79
CA ILE A 52 9.37 -17.24 -18.14
C ILE A 52 8.51 -18.49 -18.36
N ASP A 53 9.03 -19.68 -18.07
CA ASP A 53 8.28 -20.94 -18.21
C ASP A 53 7.00 -20.91 -17.36
N LEU A 54 7.09 -20.40 -16.13
CA LEU A 54 5.94 -20.22 -15.25
C LEU A 54 4.93 -19.21 -15.81
N ALA A 55 5.39 -18.07 -16.33
CA ALA A 55 4.53 -17.06 -16.94
C ALA A 55 3.80 -17.62 -18.17
N GLU A 56 4.53 -18.30 -19.06
CA GLU A 56 3.96 -18.94 -20.26
C GLU A 56 2.93 -20.01 -19.89
N LEU A 57 3.21 -20.81 -18.87
CA LEU A 57 2.27 -21.79 -18.33
C LEU A 57 0.95 -21.12 -17.89
N ILE A 58 1.01 -20.15 -16.97
CA ILE A 58 -0.21 -19.57 -16.38
C ILE A 58 -0.99 -18.72 -17.39
N GLU A 59 -0.32 -18.23 -18.43
CA GLU A 59 -0.92 -17.51 -19.54
C GLU A 59 -1.42 -18.43 -20.67
N SER A 60 -1.05 -19.71 -20.67
CA SER A 60 -1.45 -20.67 -21.70
C SER A 60 -2.96 -20.88 -21.72
N ARG A 61 -3.51 -21.10 -22.92
CA ARG A 61 -4.94 -21.34 -23.11
C ARG A 61 -5.42 -22.57 -22.34
N ASP A 62 -4.68 -23.68 -22.41
CA ASP A 62 -5.02 -24.92 -21.71
C ASP A 62 -5.11 -24.69 -20.19
N PHE A 63 -4.15 -23.98 -19.60
CA PHE A 63 -4.19 -23.65 -18.18
C PHE A 63 -5.38 -22.76 -17.81
N LYS A 64 -5.63 -21.70 -18.60
CA LYS A 64 -6.78 -20.80 -18.40
C LYS A 64 -8.12 -21.52 -18.51
N ASP A 65 -8.26 -22.39 -19.51
CA ASP A 65 -9.48 -23.18 -19.72
C ASP A 65 -9.73 -24.13 -18.53
N ARG A 66 -8.68 -24.74 -17.97
CA ARG A 66 -8.78 -25.64 -16.80
C ARG A 66 -9.21 -24.94 -15.51
N ILE A 67 -8.80 -23.69 -15.30
CA ILE A 67 -9.16 -22.93 -14.09
C ILE A 67 -10.42 -22.06 -14.29
N SER A 68 -10.96 -21.99 -15.51
CA SER A 68 -12.08 -21.11 -15.88
C SER A 68 -13.36 -21.34 -15.06
N SER A 69 -13.54 -22.55 -14.51
CA SER A 69 -14.69 -22.91 -13.68
C SER A 69 -14.58 -22.47 -12.22
N SER A 70 -13.41 -22.01 -11.75
CA SER A 70 -13.22 -21.51 -10.38
C SER A 70 -12.81 -20.04 -10.42
N HIS A 71 -13.65 -19.18 -9.86
CA HIS A 71 -13.34 -17.75 -9.75
C HIS A 71 -12.14 -17.51 -8.82
N VAL A 72 -12.01 -18.31 -7.76
CA VAL A 72 -10.88 -18.26 -6.82
C VAL A 72 -9.56 -18.58 -7.50
N LEU A 73 -9.50 -19.63 -8.32
CA LEU A 73 -8.27 -19.94 -9.07
C LEU A 73 -7.91 -18.84 -10.07
N GLN A 74 -8.90 -18.18 -10.67
CA GLN A 74 -8.65 -17.03 -11.55
C GLN A 74 -8.07 -15.85 -10.78
N MET A 75 -8.61 -15.53 -9.59
CA MET A 75 -8.06 -14.49 -8.71
C MET A 75 -6.63 -14.79 -8.29
N MET A 76 -6.34 -16.02 -7.88
CA MET A 76 -4.98 -16.45 -7.52
C MET A 76 -4.02 -16.36 -8.71
N ARG A 77 -4.46 -16.75 -9.92
CA ARG A 77 -3.67 -16.57 -11.14
C ARG A 77 -3.37 -15.10 -11.37
N ASP A 78 -4.36 -14.21 -11.25
CA ASP A 78 -4.19 -12.78 -11.52
C ASP A 78 -3.26 -12.12 -10.47
N ASN A 79 -3.32 -12.58 -9.23
CA ASN A 79 -2.39 -12.18 -8.17
C ASN A 79 -0.94 -12.60 -8.50
N LEU A 80 -0.74 -13.86 -8.86
CA LEU A 80 0.57 -14.38 -9.27
C LEU A 80 1.09 -13.67 -10.52
N ARG A 81 0.22 -13.43 -11.51
CA ARG A 81 0.55 -12.67 -12.73
C ARG A 81 1.06 -11.29 -12.38
N ALA A 82 0.40 -10.58 -11.45
CA ALA A 82 0.87 -9.29 -10.96
C ALA A 82 2.22 -9.40 -10.23
N SER A 83 2.42 -10.43 -9.40
CA SER A 83 3.72 -10.71 -8.76
C SER A 83 4.84 -10.84 -9.77
N LEU A 84 4.67 -11.69 -10.79
CA LEU A 84 5.66 -11.92 -11.83
C LEU A 84 5.93 -10.66 -12.65
N PHE A 85 4.88 -9.92 -13.01
CA PHE A 85 5.00 -8.64 -13.71
C PHE A 85 5.94 -7.67 -12.97
N HIS A 86 5.79 -7.59 -11.65
CA HIS A 86 6.58 -6.70 -10.79
C HIS A 86 8.03 -7.13 -10.56
N LEU A 87 8.44 -8.32 -10.99
CA LEU A 87 9.84 -8.75 -10.96
C LEU A 87 10.64 -8.14 -12.11
N ASN A 88 10.02 -7.95 -13.28
CA ASN A 88 10.73 -7.55 -14.49
C ASN A 88 10.60 -6.04 -14.76
N LEU A 89 11.03 -5.23 -13.78
CA LEU A 89 10.93 -3.77 -13.86
C LEU A 89 12.29 -3.11 -14.09
N LYS A 90 12.26 -2.01 -14.85
CA LYS A 90 13.35 -1.02 -14.94
C LYS A 90 12.82 0.35 -14.56
N PHE A 91 13.70 1.27 -14.21
CA PHE A 91 13.31 2.59 -13.69
C PHE A 91 13.96 3.70 -14.50
N GLU A 92 13.16 4.72 -14.81
CA GLU A 92 13.57 5.93 -15.52
C GLU A 92 13.14 7.14 -14.70
N ILE A 93 14.10 7.93 -14.21
CA ILE A 93 13.81 9.19 -13.50
C ILE A 93 14.00 10.34 -14.49
N GLN A 94 12.91 10.99 -14.88
CA GLN A 94 12.93 12.07 -15.85
C GLN A 94 13.24 13.44 -15.24
N SER A 95 13.12 13.57 -13.92
CA SER A 95 13.28 14.84 -13.23
C SER A 95 14.24 14.72 -12.05
N GLN A 96 15.24 15.60 -11.99
CA GLN A 96 16.22 15.62 -10.90
C GLN A 96 15.57 15.96 -9.54
N ASP A 97 14.45 16.68 -9.56
CA ASP A 97 13.65 17.02 -8.41
C ASP A 97 12.60 15.94 -8.05
N TYR A 98 12.65 14.74 -8.65
CA TYR A 98 11.76 13.62 -8.27
C TYR A 98 12.12 12.96 -6.91
N PRO A 99 11.21 12.91 -5.92
CA PRO A 99 11.55 12.58 -4.54
C PRO A 99 11.80 11.12 -4.19
N TYR A 100 11.38 10.19 -5.04
CA TYR A 100 11.44 8.78 -4.71
C TYR A 100 12.58 8.10 -5.47
N GLU A 101 13.20 7.15 -4.79
CA GLU A 101 14.20 6.30 -5.40
C GLU A 101 13.56 4.98 -5.85
N PRO A 102 14.05 4.38 -6.95
CA PRO A 102 13.73 3.00 -7.28
C PRO A 102 14.01 2.07 -6.10
N PRO A 103 13.11 1.13 -5.77
CA PRO A 103 13.37 0.18 -4.69
C PRO A 103 14.52 -0.77 -5.02
N PHE A 104 14.74 -1.08 -6.31
CA PHE A 104 15.85 -1.91 -6.78
C PHE A 104 16.39 -1.38 -8.11
N ARG A 105 17.61 -1.79 -8.47
CA ARG A 105 18.32 -1.26 -9.66
C ARG A 105 18.10 -2.11 -10.91
N GLU A 106 17.95 -3.42 -10.73
CA GLU A 106 17.89 -4.39 -11.80
C GLU A 106 16.68 -5.33 -11.65
N PRO A 107 16.14 -5.88 -12.75
CA PRO A 107 15.09 -6.89 -12.72
C PRO A 107 15.41 -8.10 -11.84
N PHE A 108 14.36 -8.79 -11.43
CA PHE A 108 14.38 -10.00 -10.60
C PHE A 108 15.10 -9.77 -9.26
N PRO A 109 14.68 -8.77 -8.47
CA PRO A 109 15.22 -8.62 -7.11
C PRO A 109 15.00 -9.92 -6.32
N PHE A 110 16.02 -10.34 -5.58
CA PHE A 110 16.10 -11.67 -4.99
C PHE A 110 14.87 -12.00 -4.13
N ARG A 111 14.58 -11.19 -3.11
CA ARG A 111 13.50 -11.48 -2.17
C ARG A 111 12.12 -11.47 -2.85
N PRO A 112 11.73 -10.44 -3.62
CA PRO A 112 10.47 -10.48 -4.36
C PRO A 112 10.37 -11.68 -5.31
N THR A 113 11.48 -12.07 -5.94
CA THR A 113 11.53 -13.24 -6.83
C THR A 113 11.21 -14.52 -6.07
N VAL A 114 11.84 -14.72 -4.91
CA VAL A 114 11.58 -15.88 -4.05
C VAL A 114 10.13 -15.90 -3.57
N GLU A 115 9.58 -14.75 -3.15
CA GLU A 115 8.19 -14.65 -2.69
C GLU A 115 7.18 -14.97 -3.81
N ALA A 116 7.45 -14.52 -5.04
CA ALA A 116 6.62 -14.86 -6.20
C ALA A 116 6.70 -16.35 -6.56
N MET A 117 7.85 -16.99 -6.38
CA MET A 117 8.00 -18.43 -6.59
C MET A 117 7.28 -19.25 -5.52
N ASP A 118 7.34 -18.83 -4.26
CA ASP A 118 6.57 -19.42 -3.17
C ASP A 118 5.06 -19.27 -3.41
N GLU A 119 4.61 -18.09 -3.87
CA GLU A 119 3.23 -17.86 -4.33
C GLU A 119 2.84 -18.78 -5.50
N ALA A 120 3.75 -18.99 -6.45
CA ALA A 120 3.53 -19.89 -7.59
C ALA A 120 3.37 -21.35 -7.18
N ILE A 121 4.22 -21.85 -6.27
CA ILE A 121 4.10 -23.22 -5.75
C ILE A 121 2.73 -23.41 -5.12
N ARG A 122 2.36 -22.54 -4.17
CA ARG A 122 1.07 -22.64 -3.47
C ARG A 122 -0.10 -22.64 -4.44
N PHE A 123 -0.06 -21.74 -5.42
CA PHE A 123 -1.08 -21.67 -6.45
C PHE A 123 -1.18 -22.98 -7.23
N LEU A 124 -0.05 -23.51 -7.70
CA LEU A 124 0.00 -24.75 -8.48
C LEU A 124 -0.39 -26.00 -7.67
N GLU A 125 -0.05 -26.04 -6.38
CA GLU A 125 -0.51 -27.10 -5.46
C GLU A 125 -2.03 -27.08 -5.31
N ILE A 126 -2.63 -25.90 -5.15
CA ILE A 126 -4.09 -25.74 -5.07
C ILE A 126 -4.72 -26.13 -6.40
N VAL A 127 -4.18 -25.69 -7.54
CA VAL A 127 -4.63 -26.11 -8.87
C VAL A 127 -4.55 -27.62 -9.02
N GLY A 128 -3.44 -28.26 -8.66
CA GLY A 128 -3.27 -29.71 -8.78
C GLY A 128 -4.17 -30.54 -7.84
N GLN A 129 -4.68 -29.92 -6.77
CA GLN A 129 -5.68 -30.53 -5.89
C GLN A 129 -7.12 -30.29 -6.37
N VAL A 130 -7.40 -29.15 -6.99
CA VAL A 130 -8.75 -28.78 -7.47
C VAL A 130 -9.02 -29.34 -8.87
N THR A 131 -7.99 -29.41 -9.69
CA THR A 131 -8.01 -29.90 -11.06
C THR A 131 -7.21 -31.21 -11.17
N SER A 132 -7.39 -31.99 -12.23
CA SER A 132 -6.60 -33.22 -12.46
C SER A 132 -5.15 -32.94 -12.91
N TYR A 133 -4.62 -31.73 -12.70
CA TYR A 133 -3.39 -31.20 -13.28
C TYR A 133 -2.15 -31.39 -12.40
N ARG A 134 -1.98 -32.57 -11.79
CA ARG A 134 -1.08 -32.72 -10.63
C ARG A 134 0.40 -33.02 -10.95
N ASN A 135 0.73 -33.53 -12.12
CA ASN A 135 2.00 -34.29 -12.25
C ASN A 135 3.18 -33.56 -12.91
N ASP A 136 3.00 -32.70 -13.90
CA ASP A 136 4.17 -32.27 -14.70
C ASP A 136 4.95 -31.08 -14.10
N ILE A 137 4.32 -30.28 -13.26
CA ILE A 137 4.87 -28.97 -12.83
C ILE A 137 5.39 -29.03 -11.42
N GLN A 138 4.65 -29.67 -10.51
CA GLN A 138 5.15 -29.98 -9.18
C GLN A 138 6.47 -30.75 -9.29
N THR A 139 6.54 -31.75 -10.17
CA THR A 139 7.78 -32.49 -10.42
C THR A 139 8.90 -31.60 -10.98
N LYS A 140 8.63 -30.68 -11.92
CA LYS A 140 9.66 -29.74 -12.43
C LYS A 140 10.17 -28.76 -11.37
N LEU A 141 9.27 -28.26 -10.51
CA LEU A 141 9.64 -27.36 -9.41
C LEU A 141 10.43 -28.13 -8.34
N GLU A 142 9.96 -29.30 -7.92
CA GLU A 142 10.65 -30.14 -6.91
C GLU A 142 12.01 -30.66 -7.39
N GLN A 143 12.17 -30.90 -8.69
CA GLN A 143 13.43 -31.34 -9.30
C GLN A 143 14.42 -30.20 -9.54
N SER A 144 13.98 -28.95 -9.53
CA SER A 144 14.88 -27.81 -9.71
C SER A 144 15.75 -27.63 -8.47
N GLU A 145 17.07 -27.70 -8.66
CA GLU A 145 18.08 -27.48 -7.60
C GLU A 145 17.91 -26.14 -6.88
N PHE A 146 17.33 -25.16 -7.57
CA PHE A 146 16.98 -23.86 -7.01
C PHE A 146 15.96 -23.96 -5.86
N PHE A 147 15.00 -24.90 -5.91
CA PHE A 147 14.00 -25.06 -4.83
C PHE A 147 14.56 -25.70 -3.56
N LYS A 148 15.55 -26.60 -3.71
CA LYS A 148 16.29 -27.14 -2.56
C LYS A 148 17.04 -26.03 -1.83
N TYR A 149 17.54 -25.04 -2.57
CA TYR A 149 18.22 -23.85 -2.04
C TYR A 149 17.27 -22.90 -1.28
N LEU A 150 16.04 -22.68 -1.79
CA LEU A 150 15.06 -21.82 -1.10
C LEU A 150 14.68 -22.35 0.28
N ASN A 151 14.42 -23.65 0.41
CA ASN A 151 14.03 -24.29 1.67
C ASN A 151 15.06 -24.13 2.81
N VAL A 152 16.31 -23.84 2.45
CA VAL A 152 17.44 -23.70 3.36
C VAL A 152 17.57 -22.28 3.91
N LEU A 153 17.36 -21.29 3.04
CA LEU A 153 17.39 -19.87 3.39
C LEU A 153 16.33 -19.49 4.43
N PHE A 154 15.22 -20.21 4.48
CA PHE A 154 14.11 -19.95 5.40
C PHE A 154 14.23 -20.64 6.78
N ARG A 155 15.27 -21.46 7.02
CA ARG A 155 15.37 -22.34 8.23
C ARG A 155 16.45 -21.94 9.24
N THR A 156 17.02 -20.75 9.10
CA THR A 156 18.11 -20.22 9.94
C THR A 156 17.67 -20.03 11.41
N PRO A 157 18.28 -20.71 12.41
CA PRO A 157 17.91 -20.59 13.82
C PRO A 157 18.17 -19.20 14.43
N ILE A 158 17.33 -18.81 15.39
CA ILE A 158 17.22 -17.43 15.92
C ILE A 158 17.96 -17.26 17.26
N ALA A 159 18.67 -16.14 17.41
CA ALA A 159 19.17 -15.66 18.70
C ALA A 159 18.10 -14.83 19.44
N GLN A 160 17.89 -15.12 20.73
CA GLN A 160 16.93 -14.44 21.59
C GLN A 160 17.39 -13.03 22.00
N GLY A 161 16.41 -12.16 22.23
CA GLY A 161 16.47 -11.21 23.34
C GLY A 161 15.05 -10.97 23.84
N PRO A 162 14.76 -11.14 25.13
CA PRO A 162 13.48 -10.70 25.68
C PRO A 162 13.40 -9.18 25.53
N LEU A 163 12.37 -8.69 24.87
CA LEU A 163 12.06 -7.27 24.80
C LEU A 163 10.62 -7.07 25.25
N LYS A 164 10.42 -6.00 26.03
CA LYS A 164 9.12 -5.60 26.53
C LYS A 164 8.21 -5.31 25.32
N PRO A 165 7.05 -5.99 25.19
CA PRO A 165 6.06 -5.66 24.18
C PRO A 165 5.56 -4.23 24.36
N LEU A 166 5.40 -3.48 23.27
CA LEU A 166 4.77 -2.16 23.26
C LEU A 166 3.26 -2.31 23.10
N LYS A 167 2.49 -1.43 23.75
CA LYS A 167 1.04 -1.34 23.50
C LYS A 167 0.77 -0.49 22.28
N LYS A 168 -0.29 -0.78 21.53
CA LYS A 168 -0.74 0.05 20.39
C LYS A 168 -0.86 1.54 20.74
N SER A 169 -1.46 1.87 21.89
CA SER A 169 -1.56 3.26 22.37
C SER A 169 -0.19 3.89 22.68
N GLU A 170 0.75 3.13 23.24
CA GLU A 170 2.12 3.58 23.50
C GLU A 170 2.87 3.87 22.21
N MET A 171 2.65 3.03 21.18
CA MET A 171 3.22 3.23 19.84
C MET A 171 2.71 4.52 19.17
N ILE A 172 1.46 4.91 19.41
CA ILE A 172 0.89 6.15 18.86
C ILE A 172 1.34 7.37 19.69
N GLU A 173 1.26 7.28 21.02
CA GLU A 173 1.57 8.40 21.92
C GLU A 173 3.07 8.75 21.97
N ASN A 174 3.93 7.73 21.87
CA ASN A 174 5.39 7.85 21.89
C ASN A 174 5.95 7.27 20.58
N THR A 175 5.52 7.86 19.46
CA THR A 175 5.78 7.37 18.10
C THR A 175 7.28 7.19 17.84
N VAL A 176 8.11 8.16 18.19
CA VAL A 176 9.54 8.09 17.86
C VAL A 176 10.28 7.11 18.78
N ASP A 177 9.95 7.05 20.07
CA ASP A 177 10.52 6.05 21.00
C ASP A 177 10.22 4.63 20.53
N SER A 178 8.96 4.38 20.20
CA SER A 178 8.49 3.07 19.75
C SER A 178 9.14 2.67 18.43
N TYR A 179 9.30 3.62 17.51
CA TYR A 179 10.00 3.40 16.24
C TYR A 179 11.46 3.02 16.49
N VAL A 180 12.16 3.76 17.35
CA VAL A 180 13.57 3.49 17.67
C VAL A 180 13.72 2.09 18.27
N ILE A 181 12.86 1.71 19.22
CA ILE A 181 12.88 0.37 19.83
C ILE A 181 12.71 -0.72 18.75
N MET A 182 11.74 -0.56 17.85
CA MET A 182 11.46 -1.57 16.81
C MET A 182 12.54 -1.60 15.72
N GLN A 183 13.11 -0.46 15.37
CA GLN A 183 14.23 -0.38 14.45
C GLN A 183 15.49 -1.05 15.03
N GLU A 184 15.80 -0.85 16.31
CA GLU A 184 16.93 -1.53 16.99
C GLU A 184 16.77 -3.04 17.00
N ARG A 185 15.53 -3.53 17.12
CA ARG A 185 15.22 -4.95 16.97
C ARG A 185 15.59 -5.44 15.57
N LEU A 186 15.21 -4.73 14.51
CA LEU A 186 15.54 -5.09 13.13
C LEU A 186 17.04 -5.00 12.85
N GLU A 187 17.75 -3.99 13.35
CA GLU A 187 19.19 -3.87 13.16
C GLU A 187 19.94 -5.03 13.84
N LYS A 188 19.53 -5.38 15.06
CA LYS A 188 20.17 -6.42 15.88
C LYS A 188 19.85 -7.82 15.36
N TYR A 189 18.58 -8.10 15.09
CA TYR A 189 18.09 -9.46 14.80
C TYR A 189 17.68 -9.66 13.35
N GLY A 190 17.62 -8.61 12.53
CA GLY A 190 17.14 -8.70 11.15
C GLY A 190 15.64 -9.02 11.09
N GLU A 191 15.24 -9.67 10.01
CA GLU A 191 13.85 -10.06 9.73
C GLU A 191 13.24 -11.07 10.70
N VAL A 192 14.09 -11.74 11.50
CA VAL A 192 13.67 -12.71 12.53
C VAL A 192 13.45 -12.05 13.90
N ALA A 193 13.60 -10.74 14.00
CA ALA A 193 13.24 -9.97 15.17
C ALA A 193 11.79 -10.24 15.59
N SER A 194 11.53 -10.39 16.89
CA SER A 194 10.17 -10.60 17.40
C SER A 194 9.40 -9.29 17.54
N PHE A 195 8.19 -9.31 16.99
CA PHE A 195 7.24 -8.21 16.93
C PHE A 195 5.91 -8.69 17.51
N THR A 196 5.90 -8.95 18.81
CA THR A 196 4.69 -9.34 19.56
C THR A 196 3.55 -8.32 19.42
N GLU A 197 3.87 -7.08 19.07
CA GLU A 197 2.97 -6.00 18.73
C GLU A 197 2.05 -6.36 17.54
N TYR A 198 2.44 -7.33 16.69
CA TYR A 198 1.64 -7.80 15.55
C TYR A 198 0.67 -8.93 15.90
N SER A 199 0.70 -9.41 17.15
CA SER A 199 -0.15 -10.50 17.61
C SER A 199 -1.64 -10.19 17.51
N GLU A 200 -2.04 -8.96 17.83
CA GLU A 200 -3.42 -8.51 17.72
C GLU A 200 -3.92 -8.59 16.28
N THR A 201 -3.17 -8.01 15.33
CA THR A 201 -3.50 -8.04 13.90
C THR A 201 -3.58 -9.47 13.38
N ALA A 202 -2.58 -10.31 13.67
CA ALA A 202 -2.58 -11.71 13.25
C ALA A 202 -3.77 -12.50 13.83
N GLU A 203 -4.10 -12.29 15.10
CA GLU A 203 -5.23 -12.96 15.75
C GLU A 203 -6.58 -12.47 15.22
N ASN A 204 -6.73 -11.18 14.91
CA ASN A 204 -7.97 -10.65 14.35
C ASN A 204 -8.21 -11.14 12.92
N ILE A 205 -7.17 -11.24 12.10
CA ILE A 205 -7.24 -11.92 10.79
C ILE A 205 -7.65 -13.38 10.99
N ARG A 206 -6.99 -14.11 11.90
CA ARG A 206 -7.32 -15.51 12.18
C ARG A 206 -8.79 -15.68 12.60
N LYS A 207 -9.29 -14.84 13.51
CA LYS A 207 -10.70 -14.81 13.94
C LYS A 207 -11.65 -14.55 12.79
N THR A 208 -11.30 -13.61 11.90
CA THR A 208 -12.06 -13.31 10.69
C THR A 208 -12.15 -14.55 9.80
N LEU A 209 -11.02 -15.21 9.53
CA LEU A 209 -10.93 -16.38 8.66
C LEU A 209 -11.69 -17.62 9.19
N ILE A 210 -11.89 -17.75 10.51
CA ILE A 210 -12.67 -18.85 11.10
C ILE A 210 -14.16 -18.52 11.31
N SER A 211 -14.59 -17.31 10.96
CA SER A 211 -15.97 -16.85 11.10
C SER A 211 -16.92 -17.53 10.10
N GLU A 212 -18.23 -17.47 10.36
CA GLU A 212 -19.23 -18.20 9.58
C GLU A 212 -19.25 -17.89 8.08
N PRO A 213 -19.11 -16.63 7.62
CA PRO A 213 -19.04 -16.32 6.18
C PRO A 213 -17.96 -17.11 5.42
N TYR A 214 -16.82 -17.35 6.07
CA TYR A 214 -15.69 -18.09 5.48
C TYR A 214 -15.90 -19.59 5.54
N ARG A 215 -16.60 -20.10 6.56
CA ARG A 215 -16.96 -21.52 6.66
C ARG A 215 -17.93 -21.95 5.56
N HIS A 216 -18.83 -21.07 5.13
CA HIS A 216 -19.70 -21.35 4.00
C HIS A 216 -18.89 -21.53 2.71
N LEU A 217 -18.04 -20.56 2.36
CA LEU A 217 -17.18 -20.63 1.18
C LEU A 217 -16.23 -21.84 1.22
N ARG A 218 -15.68 -22.17 2.40
CA ARG A 218 -14.86 -23.37 2.61
C ARG A 218 -15.60 -24.67 2.23
N LYS A 219 -16.92 -24.72 2.36
CA LYS A 219 -17.73 -25.90 2.01
C LYS A 219 -18.11 -25.94 0.54
N THR A 220 -18.21 -24.78 -0.12
CA THR A 220 -18.74 -24.65 -1.48
C THR A 220 -17.66 -24.51 -2.55
N ASP A 221 -16.47 -24.02 -2.20
CA ASP A 221 -15.34 -23.84 -3.12
C ASP A 221 -14.07 -24.49 -2.56
N LYS A 222 -13.60 -25.55 -3.22
CA LYS A 222 -12.41 -26.32 -2.81
C LYS A 222 -11.13 -25.50 -2.89
N ALA A 223 -11.00 -24.61 -3.89
CA ALA A 223 -9.81 -23.76 -4.02
C ALA A 223 -9.76 -22.77 -2.86
N PHE A 224 -10.90 -22.16 -2.53
CA PHE A 224 -11.01 -21.27 -1.36
C PHE A 224 -10.67 -22.00 -0.06
N ALA A 225 -11.18 -23.22 0.12
CA ALA A 225 -10.91 -24.02 1.30
C ALA A 225 -9.42 -24.28 1.53
N LEU A 226 -8.68 -24.60 0.46
CA LEU A 226 -7.23 -24.84 0.52
C LEU A 226 -6.45 -23.55 0.78
N ALA A 227 -6.81 -22.44 0.12
CA ALA A 227 -6.20 -21.14 0.38
C ALA A 227 -6.41 -20.69 1.84
N LEU A 228 -7.62 -20.88 2.37
CA LEU A 228 -7.98 -20.61 3.76
C LEU A 228 -7.19 -21.47 4.75
N GLU A 229 -7.08 -22.78 4.50
CA GLU A 229 -6.31 -23.68 5.36
C GLU A 229 -4.82 -23.29 5.38
N HIS A 230 -4.25 -22.96 4.23
CA HIS A 230 -2.88 -22.46 4.15
C HIS A 230 -2.70 -21.18 4.97
N ALA A 231 -3.59 -20.18 4.79
CA ALA A 231 -3.53 -18.93 5.57
C ALA A 231 -3.61 -19.15 7.08
N LEU A 232 -4.50 -20.05 7.54
CA LEU A 232 -4.61 -20.40 8.96
C LEU A 232 -3.35 -21.09 9.49
N ASN A 233 -2.74 -21.97 8.69
CA ASN A 233 -1.48 -22.63 9.06
C ASN A 233 -0.32 -21.63 9.16
N GLU A 234 -0.27 -20.64 8.28
CA GLU A 234 0.74 -19.58 8.32
C GLU A 234 0.62 -18.71 9.58
N LEU A 235 -0.60 -18.28 9.91
CA LEU A 235 -0.88 -17.51 11.12
C LEU A 235 -0.58 -18.33 12.40
N GLU A 236 -0.90 -19.62 12.40
CA GLU A 236 -0.59 -20.51 13.52
C GLU A 236 0.91 -20.74 13.68
N THR A 237 1.65 -20.83 12.56
CA THR A 237 3.12 -21.00 12.57
C THR A 237 3.81 -19.82 13.25
N VAL A 238 3.42 -18.58 12.93
CA VAL A 238 4.02 -17.39 13.56
C VAL A 238 3.59 -17.21 15.02
N ARG A 239 2.41 -17.71 15.38
CA ARG A 239 1.90 -17.70 16.76
C ARG A 239 2.62 -18.69 17.66
N LEU A 240 2.81 -19.93 17.21
CA LEU A 240 3.14 -21.05 18.10
C LEU A 240 4.59 -21.08 18.61
N SER A 241 5.58 -20.61 17.84
CA SER A 241 7.01 -20.39 18.16
C SER A 241 7.67 -21.15 19.35
N SER A 242 7.20 -22.35 19.67
CA SER A 242 7.63 -23.30 20.72
C SER A 242 6.72 -24.54 20.83
N GLY A 243 5.65 -24.66 20.04
CA GLY A 243 4.80 -25.87 20.03
C GLY A 243 5.39 -27.04 19.21
N PRO A 244 5.36 -28.29 19.72
CA PRO A 244 5.73 -29.49 18.96
C PRO A 244 4.61 -29.82 17.94
N SER A 245 4.64 -29.18 16.78
CA SER A 245 3.77 -29.51 15.64
C SER A 245 4.53 -30.37 14.61
N THR A 246 3.81 -31.29 13.98
CA THR A 246 4.26 -32.64 13.61
C THR A 246 4.87 -32.80 12.21
N ARG A 247 5.18 -31.72 11.47
CA ARG A 247 5.84 -31.87 10.15
C ARG A 247 6.96 -30.89 9.81
N VAL A 248 7.09 -29.81 10.58
CA VAL A 248 8.22 -28.88 10.44
C VAL A 248 8.59 -28.47 11.86
N GLN A 249 9.70 -28.99 12.38
CA GLN A 249 10.32 -28.44 13.58
C GLN A 249 10.76 -27.01 13.26
N SER A 250 9.85 -26.04 13.39
CA SER A 250 10.19 -24.64 13.26
C SER A 250 10.99 -24.27 14.50
N SER A 251 12.31 -24.18 14.36
CA SER A 251 13.25 -23.74 15.40
C SER A 251 13.15 -22.23 15.68
N PHE A 252 11.95 -21.66 15.61
CA PHE A 252 11.70 -20.28 15.97
C PHE A 252 11.57 -20.20 17.48
N VAL A 253 12.46 -19.42 18.08
CA VAL A 253 12.58 -19.29 19.53
C VAL A 253 11.69 -18.14 20.06
N SER A 254 11.10 -17.35 19.17
CA SER A 254 10.33 -16.16 19.54
C SER A 254 9.06 -16.00 18.70
N PRO A 255 7.91 -15.72 19.32
CA PRO A 255 6.65 -15.50 18.62
C PRO A 255 6.71 -14.26 17.72
N TYR A 256 5.97 -14.31 16.62
CA TYR A 256 5.83 -13.21 15.67
C TYR A 256 7.15 -12.66 15.09
N PRO A 257 7.97 -13.48 14.42
CA PRO A 257 9.12 -12.98 13.64
C PRO A 257 8.67 -11.96 12.60
N TYR A 258 9.30 -10.78 12.54
CA TYR A 258 8.86 -9.61 11.77
C TYR A 258 8.43 -9.93 10.35
N ARG A 259 9.34 -10.44 9.51
CA ARG A 259 9.05 -10.68 8.08
C ARG A 259 8.00 -11.76 7.90
N ARG A 260 8.17 -12.89 8.58
CA ARG A 260 7.25 -14.03 8.43
C ARG A 260 5.86 -13.71 8.97
N THR A 261 5.75 -12.83 9.98
CA THR A 261 4.46 -12.33 10.48
C THR A 261 3.80 -11.42 9.47
N ILE A 262 4.55 -10.48 8.87
CA ILE A 262 4.02 -9.64 7.78
C ILE A 262 3.52 -10.51 6.62
N GLN A 263 4.30 -11.53 6.22
CA GLN A 263 3.89 -12.48 5.17
C GLN A 263 2.64 -13.29 5.56
N ALA A 264 2.57 -13.82 6.78
CA ALA A 264 1.38 -14.56 7.25
C ALA A 264 0.14 -13.67 7.27
N ILE A 265 0.29 -12.42 7.72
CA ILE A 265 -0.78 -11.40 7.66
C ILE A 265 -1.19 -11.13 6.22
N MET A 266 -0.23 -10.95 5.28
CA MET A 266 -0.53 -10.76 3.86
C MET A 266 -1.33 -11.92 3.26
N ILE A 267 -0.93 -13.16 3.53
CA ILE A 267 -1.62 -14.36 3.02
C ILE A 267 -3.04 -14.42 3.60
N GLY A 268 -3.21 -14.10 4.88
CA GLY A 268 -4.53 -14.01 5.51
C GLY A 268 -5.41 -12.91 4.89
N SER A 269 -4.88 -11.71 4.72
CA SER A 269 -5.60 -10.58 4.09
C SER A 269 -5.92 -10.86 2.61
N GLU A 270 -5.13 -11.67 1.91
CA GLU A 270 -5.45 -12.12 0.55
C GLU A 270 -6.69 -13.00 0.52
N VAL A 271 -6.87 -13.90 1.49
CA VAL A 271 -8.09 -14.73 1.58
C VAL A 271 -9.31 -13.88 1.95
N ILE A 272 -9.14 -12.85 2.80
CA ILE A 272 -10.18 -11.86 3.08
C ILE A 272 -10.57 -11.12 1.79
N ASP A 273 -9.58 -10.64 1.02
CA ASP A 273 -9.81 -9.97 -0.26
C ASP A 273 -10.55 -10.87 -1.27
N MET A 274 -10.16 -12.14 -1.41
CA MET A 274 -10.88 -13.10 -2.26
C MET A 274 -12.34 -13.23 -1.86
N ARG A 275 -12.64 -13.29 -0.55
CA ARG A 275 -14.02 -13.34 -0.05
C ARG A 275 -14.79 -12.09 -0.44
N GLU A 276 -14.21 -10.91 -0.27
CA GLU A 276 -14.85 -9.64 -0.64
C GLU A 276 -15.16 -9.59 -2.13
N ARG A 277 -14.20 -9.99 -2.97
CA ARG A 277 -14.37 -10.00 -4.43
C ARG A 277 -15.30 -11.12 -4.94
N LEU A 278 -15.45 -12.21 -4.21
CA LEU A 278 -16.51 -13.20 -4.47
C LEU A 278 -17.89 -12.69 -4.09
N THR A 279 -17.96 -11.76 -3.13
CA THR A 279 -19.21 -11.19 -2.62
C THR A 279 -19.73 -10.06 -3.53
N TYR A 280 -18.82 -9.28 -4.12
CA TYR A 280 -19.16 -8.08 -4.89
C TYR A 280 -18.70 -8.19 -6.34
N ALA A 281 -19.58 -7.82 -7.27
CA ALA A 281 -19.22 -7.76 -8.69
C ALA A 281 -18.22 -6.63 -8.96
N GLU A 282 -17.27 -6.83 -9.88
CA GLU A 282 -16.38 -5.75 -10.29
C GLU A 282 -17.05 -4.81 -11.30
N SER A 283 -16.76 -3.52 -11.22
CA SER A 283 -17.09 -2.54 -12.26
C SER A 283 -15.96 -1.53 -12.43
N THR A 284 -15.60 -1.23 -13.67
CA THR A 284 -14.67 -0.13 -14.00
C THR A 284 -15.35 1.24 -13.95
N ASN A 285 -16.67 1.26 -13.80
CA ASN A 285 -17.46 2.49 -13.66
C ASN A 285 -17.66 2.79 -12.17
N TRP A 286 -16.85 3.71 -11.65
CA TRP A 286 -16.90 4.12 -10.25
C TRP A 286 -18.28 4.66 -9.82
N HIS A 287 -19.06 5.25 -10.72
CA HIS A 287 -20.41 5.73 -10.39
C HIS A 287 -21.35 4.56 -10.07
N GLU A 288 -21.22 3.45 -10.80
CA GLU A 288 -21.98 2.24 -10.49
C GLU A 288 -21.56 1.64 -9.16
N VAL A 289 -20.26 1.67 -8.87
CA VAL A 289 -19.73 1.28 -7.55
C VAL A 289 -20.38 2.14 -6.47
N GLU A 290 -20.24 3.46 -6.54
CA GLU A 290 -20.82 4.38 -5.55
C GLU A 290 -22.33 4.17 -5.37
N ALA A 291 -23.09 4.15 -6.47
CA ALA A 291 -24.53 3.95 -6.43
C ALA A 291 -24.93 2.59 -5.82
N SER A 292 -24.20 1.52 -6.14
CA SER A 292 -24.51 0.18 -5.62
C SER A 292 -24.34 0.06 -4.10
N TRP A 293 -23.34 0.73 -3.53
CA TRP A 293 -23.11 0.74 -2.09
C TRP A 293 -24.18 1.54 -1.35
N GLN A 294 -24.67 2.61 -1.96
CA GLN A 294 -25.76 3.44 -1.41
C GLN A 294 -27.10 2.70 -1.42
N VAL A 295 -27.43 1.99 -2.51
CA VAL A 295 -28.68 1.20 -2.59
C VAL A 295 -28.62 -0.05 -1.71
N GLY A 296 -27.42 -0.56 -1.44
CA GLY A 296 -27.19 -1.76 -0.63
C GLY A 296 -27.54 -3.07 -1.34
N LYS A 297 -27.99 -3.03 -2.60
CA LYS A 297 -28.22 -4.21 -3.45
C LYS A 297 -27.15 -4.28 -4.52
N ASP A 298 -26.70 -5.50 -4.81
CA ASP A 298 -25.71 -5.79 -5.87
C ASP A 298 -24.47 -4.90 -5.78
N ARG A 299 -23.96 -4.72 -4.55
CA ARG A 299 -22.75 -3.93 -4.27
C ARG A 299 -21.62 -4.35 -5.20
N LYS A 300 -20.97 -3.35 -5.80
CA LYS A 300 -19.87 -3.52 -6.72
C LYS A 300 -18.58 -2.96 -6.15
N ILE A 301 -17.44 -3.41 -6.64
CA ILE A 301 -16.12 -2.91 -6.25
C ILE A 301 -15.30 -2.55 -7.48
N LEU A 302 -14.27 -1.72 -7.30
CA LEU A 302 -13.32 -1.43 -8.36
C LEU A 302 -12.32 -2.60 -8.54
N PRO A 303 -11.78 -2.79 -9.75
CA PRO A 303 -10.60 -3.61 -9.95
C PRO A 303 -9.44 -3.14 -9.07
N LEU A 304 -8.54 -4.06 -8.69
CA LEU A 304 -7.33 -3.72 -7.94
C LEU A 304 -6.52 -2.65 -8.70
N TYR A 305 -6.30 -1.51 -8.07
CA TYR A 305 -5.54 -0.40 -8.66
C TYR A 305 -4.17 -0.30 -7.99
N HIS A 306 -4.15 -0.09 -6.68
CA HIS A 306 -2.93 0.11 -5.91
C HIS A 306 -2.06 -1.14 -5.88
N PHE A 307 -2.67 -2.32 -5.74
CA PHE A 307 -1.92 -3.58 -5.80
C PHE A 307 -1.18 -3.74 -7.14
N ASN A 308 -1.88 -3.50 -8.24
CA ASN A 308 -1.33 -3.63 -9.60
C ASN A 308 -0.27 -2.59 -9.94
N ARG A 309 -0.21 -1.48 -9.21
CA ARG A 309 0.77 -0.42 -9.41
C ARG A 309 1.95 -0.51 -8.46
N TYR A 310 1.71 -0.81 -7.18
CA TYR A 310 2.67 -0.55 -6.11
C TYR A 310 3.18 -1.81 -5.38
N LYS A 311 2.84 -3.04 -5.82
CA LYS A 311 3.35 -4.26 -5.16
C LYS A 311 4.88 -4.28 -5.02
N TYR A 312 5.59 -3.86 -6.06
CA TYR A 312 7.06 -3.79 -6.05
C TYR A 312 7.62 -2.78 -5.03
N GLN A 313 6.88 -1.71 -4.73
CA GLN A 313 7.28 -0.73 -3.72
C GLN A 313 7.17 -1.32 -2.33
N PHE A 314 6.08 -2.03 -2.03
CA PHE A 314 5.88 -2.68 -0.75
C PHE A 314 7.04 -3.64 -0.40
N ALA A 315 7.53 -4.40 -1.38
CA ALA A 315 8.68 -5.28 -1.15
C ALA A 315 9.98 -4.50 -0.86
N GLY A 316 10.18 -3.36 -1.52
CA GLY A 316 11.28 -2.44 -1.22
C GLY A 316 11.19 -1.82 0.19
N LEU A 317 9.97 -1.56 0.68
CA LEU A 317 9.76 -1.04 2.04
C LEU A 317 10.10 -2.07 3.11
N ILE A 318 9.66 -3.33 2.95
CA ILE A 318 9.98 -4.37 3.93
C ILE A 318 11.48 -4.67 3.98
N ALA A 319 12.15 -4.63 2.83
CA ALA A 319 13.60 -4.84 2.72
C ALA A 319 14.43 -3.66 3.25
N ASN A 320 13.81 -2.50 3.52
CA ASN A 320 14.51 -1.32 3.99
C ASN A 320 14.56 -1.30 5.54
N PRO A 321 15.76 -1.43 6.16
CA PRO A 321 15.89 -1.45 7.61
C PRO A 321 15.60 -0.11 8.30
N GLU A 322 15.47 0.97 7.54
CA GLU A 322 15.07 2.29 8.05
C GLU A 322 13.55 2.46 8.13
N ILE A 323 12.76 1.48 7.66
CA ILE A 323 11.31 1.52 7.69
C ILE A 323 10.80 0.35 8.53
N VAL A 324 9.95 0.66 9.51
CA VAL A 324 9.25 -0.36 10.29
C VAL A 324 7.84 -0.50 9.74
N MET A 325 7.59 -1.57 8.99
CA MET A 325 6.27 -1.88 8.42
C MET A 325 5.33 -2.34 9.53
N TRP A 326 4.26 -1.61 9.78
CA TRP A 326 3.31 -1.87 10.86
C TRP A 326 1.94 -2.26 10.28
N PRO A 327 1.60 -3.56 10.24
CA PRO A 327 0.27 -4.01 9.86
C PRO A 327 -0.72 -3.70 10.99
N PHE A 328 -1.57 -2.71 10.75
CA PHE A 328 -2.43 -2.11 11.76
C PHE A 328 -3.86 -2.60 11.61
N TRP A 329 -4.39 -3.29 12.63
CA TRP A 329 -5.79 -3.68 12.69
C TRP A 329 -6.61 -2.70 13.53
N GLY A 330 -7.79 -2.35 13.03
CA GLY A 330 -8.78 -1.52 13.72
C GLY A 330 -8.75 -0.06 13.31
N GLU A 331 -9.52 0.76 14.01
CA GLU A 331 -9.68 2.17 13.66
C GLU A 331 -8.46 3.01 14.11
N ALA A 332 -8.04 3.92 13.24
CA ALA A 332 -7.09 4.99 13.54
C ALA A 332 -7.78 6.32 13.25
N SER A 333 -7.80 7.22 14.22
CA SER A 333 -8.28 8.57 13.97
C SER A 333 -7.27 9.34 13.10
N ILE A 334 -7.73 10.43 12.47
CA ILE A 334 -6.84 11.39 11.80
C ILE A 334 -5.71 11.85 12.73
N GLU A 335 -6.00 12.05 14.02
CA GLU A 335 -4.99 12.44 14.99
C GLU A 335 -3.93 11.35 15.23
N ASP A 336 -4.35 10.08 15.26
CA ASP A 336 -3.43 8.94 15.41
C ASP A 336 -2.49 8.85 14.21
N ILE A 337 -3.03 8.94 12.99
CA ILE A 337 -2.23 8.92 11.76
C ILE A 337 -1.26 10.11 11.73
N ILE A 338 -1.71 11.30 12.11
CA ILE A 338 -0.86 12.49 12.20
C ILE A 338 0.33 12.24 13.14
N ARG A 339 0.11 11.61 14.30
CA ARG A 339 1.17 11.30 15.26
C ARG A 339 2.18 10.30 14.69
N ILE A 340 1.70 9.25 14.03
CA ILE A 340 2.52 8.19 13.43
C ILE A 340 3.49 8.76 12.38
N CYS A 341 3.09 9.78 11.62
CA CYS A 341 3.93 10.42 10.59
C CYS A 341 5.19 11.14 11.12
N ALA A 342 5.45 11.19 12.43
CA ALA A 342 6.67 11.76 13.00
C ALA A 342 7.96 11.00 12.61
N ALA A 343 7.84 9.69 12.34
CA ALA A 343 8.93 8.77 12.02
C ALA A 343 8.56 7.93 10.76
N PRO A 344 9.52 7.25 10.11
CA PRO A 344 9.26 6.48 8.89
C PRO A 344 8.60 5.12 9.20
N TRP A 345 7.39 5.16 9.73
CA TRP A 345 6.53 3.99 9.86
C TRP A 345 5.93 3.62 8.51
N GLY A 346 5.98 2.34 8.20
CA GLY A 346 5.23 1.75 7.10
C GLY A 346 3.88 1.26 7.57
N LEU A 347 3.02 2.17 8.03
CA LEU A 347 1.67 1.82 8.46
C LEU A 347 0.89 1.24 7.27
N THR A 348 0.30 0.06 7.43
CA THR A 348 -0.65 -0.49 6.46
C THR A 348 -1.90 -0.96 7.18
N ALA A 349 -3.04 -0.36 6.85
CA ALA A 349 -4.33 -0.75 7.41
C ALA A 349 -4.70 -2.15 6.94
N GLU A 350 -5.04 -3.00 7.90
CA GLU A 350 -5.61 -4.33 7.69
C GLU A 350 -7.08 -4.28 8.09
N SER A 351 -7.94 -4.85 7.25
CA SER A 351 -9.40 -4.81 7.42
C SER A 351 -10.02 -6.15 7.05
N ASP A 352 -11.17 -6.46 7.65
CA ASP A 352 -11.96 -7.67 7.34
C ASP A 352 -12.97 -7.45 6.20
N LYS A 353 -13.06 -6.23 5.69
CA LYS A 353 -14.10 -5.82 4.74
C LYS A 353 -13.61 -4.74 3.78
N THR A 354 -14.35 -4.56 2.70
CA THR A 354 -14.22 -3.44 1.78
C THR A 354 -14.69 -2.16 2.47
N GLU A 355 -13.85 -1.12 2.43
CA GLU A 355 -14.09 0.15 3.11
C GLU A 355 -13.98 1.33 2.14
N ARG A 356 -14.71 2.41 2.44
CA ARG A 356 -14.62 3.64 1.66
C ARG A 356 -13.40 4.43 2.11
N LEU A 357 -12.41 4.54 1.24
CA LEU A 357 -11.18 5.30 1.45
C LEU A 357 -10.79 5.96 0.12
N ASP A 358 -10.24 7.18 0.16
CA ASP A 358 -9.78 7.88 -1.05
C ASP A 358 -10.84 7.97 -2.17
N ARG A 359 -12.09 8.30 -1.82
CA ARG A 359 -13.28 8.34 -2.72
C ARG A 359 -13.84 6.99 -3.16
N HIS A 360 -13.16 5.89 -2.90
CA HIS A 360 -13.48 4.59 -3.48
C HIS A 360 -13.71 3.51 -2.44
N TYR A 361 -14.49 2.49 -2.79
CA TYR A 361 -14.62 1.27 -1.99
C TYR A 361 -13.44 0.36 -2.30
N ASN A 362 -12.42 0.43 -1.44
CA ASN A 362 -11.18 -0.31 -1.56
C ASN A 362 -11.31 -1.64 -0.82
N THR A 363 -10.94 -2.72 -1.49
CA THR A 363 -10.86 -4.03 -0.85
C THR A 363 -9.65 -4.05 0.11
N PRO A 364 -9.61 -4.96 1.12
CA PRO A 364 -8.51 -5.01 2.08
C PRO A 364 -7.12 -5.06 1.44
N LYS A 365 -6.99 -5.79 0.32
CA LYS A 365 -5.74 -5.85 -0.44
C LYS A 365 -5.38 -4.51 -1.05
N ASP A 366 -6.30 -3.83 -1.72
CA ASP A 366 -5.97 -2.57 -2.39
C ASP A 366 -5.63 -1.47 -1.36
N ASN A 367 -6.35 -1.43 -0.24
CA ASN A 367 -6.07 -0.51 0.86
C ASN A 367 -4.64 -0.65 1.40
N LYS A 368 -4.19 -1.88 1.61
CA LYS A 368 -2.81 -2.15 2.06
C LYS A 368 -1.74 -1.56 1.13
N TYR A 369 -1.90 -1.72 -0.19
CA TYR A 369 -0.92 -1.22 -1.16
C TYR A 369 -1.05 0.29 -1.40
N HIS A 370 -2.23 0.85 -1.14
CA HIS A 370 -2.43 2.29 -1.05
C HIS A 370 -1.60 2.88 0.11
N ASP A 371 -1.71 2.32 1.31
CA ASP A 371 -0.95 2.79 2.48
C ASP A 371 0.55 2.58 2.34
N ALA A 372 0.96 1.48 1.71
CA ALA A 372 2.35 1.25 1.32
C ALA A 372 2.89 2.40 0.45
N ASN A 373 2.08 2.94 -0.46
CA ASN A 373 2.48 4.07 -1.27
C ASN A 373 2.63 5.35 -0.42
N HIS A 374 1.78 5.59 0.59
CA HIS A 374 1.98 6.68 1.57
C HIS A 374 3.32 6.54 2.31
N ALA A 375 3.60 5.37 2.85
CA ALA A 375 4.84 5.07 3.56
C ALA A 375 6.10 5.32 2.70
N ARG A 376 6.06 4.87 1.45
CA ARG A 376 7.13 5.13 0.46
C ARG A 376 7.36 6.62 0.26
N ARG A 377 6.29 7.38 0.06
CA ARG A 377 6.39 8.81 -0.23
C ARG A 377 6.97 9.56 0.96
N LEU A 378 6.49 9.26 2.17
CA LEU A 378 7.01 9.83 3.41
C LEU A 378 8.51 9.56 3.56
N TRP A 379 8.94 8.31 3.35
CA TRP A 379 10.35 7.95 3.41
C TRP A 379 11.19 8.70 2.37
N GLY A 380 10.69 8.85 1.14
CA GLY A 380 11.40 9.61 0.09
C GLY A 380 11.66 11.07 0.49
N TYR A 381 10.66 11.74 1.06
CA TYR A 381 10.82 13.12 1.55
C TYR A 381 11.72 13.21 2.79
N ILE A 382 11.63 12.27 3.73
CA ILE A 382 12.55 12.17 4.88
C ILE A 382 14.00 12.04 4.37
N LYS A 383 14.26 11.10 3.45
CA LYS A 383 15.60 10.85 2.90
C LYS A 383 16.18 12.10 2.23
N ARG A 384 15.35 12.83 1.48
CA ARG A 384 15.76 14.11 0.88
C ARG A 384 16.13 15.15 1.92
N LYS A 385 15.32 15.28 2.97
CA LYS A 385 15.59 16.21 4.07
C LYS A 385 16.89 15.85 4.79
N LEU A 386 17.10 14.57 5.10
CA LEU A 386 18.35 14.07 5.66
C LEU A 386 19.56 14.44 4.78
N LYS A 387 19.45 14.23 3.46
CA LYS A 387 20.49 14.61 2.49
C LYS A 387 20.73 16.12 2.45
N LYS A 388 19.67 16.94 2.40
CA LYS A 388 19.73 18.42 2.39
C LYS A 388 20.43 18.96 3.64
N LEU A 389 20.16 18.35 4.80
CA LEU A 389 20.73 18.75 6.10
C LEU A 389 22.07 18.08 6.42
N GLY A 390 22.58 17.18 5.56
CA GLY A 390 23.82 16.45 5.82
C GLY A 390 23.75 15.49 7.01
N LEU A 391 22.56 15.01 7.37
CA LEU A 391 22.34 14.12 8.52
C LEU A 391 22.57 12.67 8.10
N THR A 392 23.64 12.06 8.60
CA THR A 392 24.08 10.71 8.19
C THR A 392 24.07 9.69 9.32
N THR A 393 24.21 10.14 10.57
CA THR A 393 24.28 9.25 11.73
C THR A 393 22.89 8.90 12.27
N ARG A 394 22.78 7.74 12.93
CA ARG A 394 21.55 7.28 13.61
C ARG A 394 21.00 8.34 14.57
N GLN A 395 21.87 8.92 15.41
CA GLN A 395 21.46 9.93 16.40
C GLN A 395 20.90 11.20 15.75
N GLN A 396 21.49 11.65 14.64
CA GLN A 396 21.00 12.80 13.88
C GLN A 396 19.62 12.55 13.27
N LYS A 397 19.41 11.35 12.70
CA LYS A 397 18.10 10.95 12.18
C LYS A 397 17.04 10.92 13.28
N ILE A 398 17.35 10.31 14.42
CA ILE A 398 16.44 10.27 15.59
C ILE A 398 16.12 11.68 16.07
N SER A 399 17.11 12.58 16.14
CA SER A 399 16.90 13.99 16.50
C SER A 399 15.91 14.66 15.56
N LEU A 400 16.04 14.46 14.25
CA LEU A 400 15.09 14.99 13.26
C LEU A 400 13.66 14.45 13.50
N TYR A 401 13.50 13.16 13.79
CA TYR A 401 12.19 12.58 14.08
C TYR A 401 11.57 13.15 15.36
N ARG A 402 12.40 13.47 16.38
CA ARG A 402 11.94 14.17 17.58
C ARG A 402 11.50 15.60 17.32
N GLU A 403 12.18 16.31 16.44
CA GLU A 403 11.74 17.63 15.99
C GLU A 403 10.37 17.54 15.31
N HIS A 404 10.16 16.53 14.46
CA HIS A 404 8.86 16.27 13.84
C HIS A 404 7.76 15.95 14.90
N GLU A 405 8.05 15.06 15.85
CA GLU A 405 7.14 14.70 16.95
C GLU A 405 6.76 15.92 17.81
N ALA A 406 7.73 16.78 18.13
CA ALA A 406 7.49 18.02 18.87
C ALA A 406 6.62 19.02 18.07
N PHE A 407 6.88 19.14 16.76
CA PHE A 407 6.09 19.98 15.87
C PHE A 407 4.64 19.50 15.79
N ILE A 408 4.41 18.20 15.58
CA ILE A 408 3.09 17.58 15.57
C ILE A 408 2.36 17.82 16.90
N ARG A 409 3.04 17.58 18.03
CA ARG A 409 2.44 17.77 19.37
C ARG A 409 1.99 19.21 19.58
N ASN A 410 2.81 20.18 19.21
CA ASN A 410 2.46 21.60 19.32
C ASN A 410 1.26 21.94 18.41
N PHE A 411 1.27 21.47 17.16
CA PHE A 411 0.16 21.71 16.23
C PHE A 411 -1.17 21.09 16.74
N LEU A 412 -1.13 19.86 17.23
CA LEU A 412 -2.32 19.18 17.76
C LEU A 412 -2.89 19.91 18.99
N GLU A 413 -2.04 20.48 19.84
CA GLU A 413 -2.46 21.35 20.95
C GLU A 413 -3.25 22.57 20.44
N GLN A 414 -2.76 23.25 19.40
CA GLN A 414 -3.43 24.41 18.79
C GLN A 414 -4.77 24.06 18.12
N THR A 415 -5.01 22.78 17.83
CA THR A 415 -6.24 22.33 17.16
C THR A 415 -7.19 21.56 18.07
N LYS A 416 -6.88 21.44 19.37
CA LYS A 416 -7.82 20.85 20.33
C LYS A 416 -9.15 21.61 20.32
N PRO A 417 -10.30 20.92 20.37
CA PRO A 417 -11.60 21.56 20.52
C PRO A 417 -11.59 22.53 21.70
N ASN A 418 -12.14 23.71 21.49
CA ASN A 418 -12.31 24.74 22.50
C ASN A 418 -13.82 24.97 22.74
N THR A 419 -14.22 25.25 23.98
CA THR A 419 -15.62 25.47 24.37
C THR A 419 -16.21 26.79 23.85
N ASP A 420 -15.38 27.66 23.27
CA ASP A 420 -15.76 29.06 23.00
C ASP A 420 -16.77 29.26 21.86
N SER A 421 -16.80 28.42 20.81
CA SER A 421 -17.90 28.39 19.82
C SER A 421 -17.85 27.17 18.90
N ASP A 422 -19.01 26.76 18.35
CA ASP A 422 -19.07 25.69 17.33
C ASP A 422 -18.22 26.03 16.10
N ARG A 423 -18.31 27.27 15.63
CA ARG A 423 -17.53 27.77 14.49
C ARG A 423 -16.02 27.62 14.69
N GLU A 424 -15.53 27.97 15.88
CA GLU A 424 -14.13 27.82 16.26
C GLU A 424 -13.68 26.35 16.16
N ASN A 425 -14.49 25.43 16.68
CA ASN A 425 -14.22 24.00 16.59
C ASN A 425 -14.17 23.52 15.14
N GLN A 426 -15.05 23.99 14.27
CA GLN A 426 -15.01 23.62 12.85
C GLN A 426 -13.77 24.13 12.14
N ILE A 427 -13.27 25.33 12.48
CA ILE A 427 -11.99 25.85 11.94
C ILE A 427 -10.83 24.96 12.39
N ARG A 428 -10.76 24.61 13.68
CA ARG A 428 -9.71 23.74 14.23
C ARG A 428 -9.70 22.35 13.62
N LYS A 429 -10.89 21.77 13.38
CA LYS A 429 -10.99 20.51 12.66
C LYS A 429 -10.46 20.62 11.22
N GLN A 430 -10.79 21.70 10.50
CA GLN A 430 -10.22 21.94 9.16
C GLN A 430 -8.70 22.19 9.19
N MET A 431 -8.17 22.81 10.25
CA MET A 431 -6.72 22.90 10.43
C MET A 431 -6.07 21.51 10.50
N ARG A 432 -6.68 20.56 11.24
CA ARG A 432 -6.20 19.16 11.31
C ARG A 432 -6.25 18.47 9.96
N ILE A 433 -7.31 18.70 9.18
CA ILE A 433 -7.45 18.10 7.84
C ILE A 433 -6.38 18.64 6.89
N ILE A 434 -6.12 19.95 6.91
CA ILE A 434 -5.00 20.55 6.14
C ILE A 434 -3.67 19.90 6.54
N PHE A 435 -3.44 19.70 7.83
CA PHE A 435 -2.20 19.11 8.30
C PHE A 435 -2.07 17.62 7.94
N PHE A 436 -3.14 16.84 8.11
CA PHE A 436 -3.25 15.45 7.66
C PHE A 436 -2.95 15.33 6.16
N GLU A 437 -3.54 16.19 5.33
CA GLU A 437 -3.30 16.20 3.89
C GLU A 437 -1.85 16.49 3.53
N THR A 438 -1.15 17.28 4.33
CA THR A 438 0.27 17.58 4.13
C THR A 438 1.14 16.35 4.46
N ILE A 439 0.95 15.75 5.63
CA ILE A 439 1.91 14.77 6.18
C ILE A 439 1.57 13.32 5.89
N HIS A 440 0.30 13.02 5.57
CA HIS A 440 -0.14 11.68 5.17
C HIS A 440 -0.35 11.61 3.65
N GLU A 441 -1.13 12.52 3.08
CA GLU A 441 -1.64 12.39 1.70
C GLU A 441 -0.64 12.86 0.64
N THR A 442 -0.06 14.04 0.82
CA THR A 442 1.17 14.44 0.10
C THR A 442 2.38 13.65 0.64
N ALA A 443 2.29 13.19 1.90
CA ALA A 443 3.32 12.47 2.63
C ALA A 443 4.63 13.26 2.77
N LEU A 444 4.53 14.56 3.07
CA LEU A 444 5.70 15.41 3.37
C LEU A 444 6.19 15.17 4.81
N THR A 445 7.38 15.67 5.12
CA THR A 445 7.91 15.65 6.49
C THR A 445 7.08 16.53 7.41
N ALA A 446 6.90 16.11 8.67
CA ALA A 446 6.09 16.85 9.63
C ALA A 446 6.87 18.03 10.24
N ASP A 447 7.02 19.09 9.45
CA ASP A 447 7.74 20.30 9.84
C ASP A 447 7.17 21.57 9.20
N ARG A 448 7.70 22.72 9.63
CA ARG A 448 7.31 24.04 9.16
C ARG A 448 7.50 24.25 7.66
N GLU A 449 8.62 23.82 7.09
CA GLU A 449 8.94 24.04 5.68
C GLU A 449 7.96 23.27 4.79
N SER A 450 7.67 22.01 5.13
CA SER A 450 6.74 21.17 4.39
C SER A 450 5.29 21.65 4.45
N LEU A 451 4.80 22.06 5.63
CA LEU A 451 3.44 22.60 5.73
C LEU A 451 3.30 23.94 5.01
N LEU A 452 4.33 24.78 5.05
CA LEU A 452 4.35 26.03 4.29
C LEU A 452 4.42 25.78 2.77
N TYR A 453 5.22 24.81 2.35
CA TYR A 453 5.34 24.41 0.93
C TYR A 453 3.98 24.02 0.36
N ASP A 454 3.22 23.16 1.06
CA ASP A 454 1.90 22.75 0.60
C ASP A 454 0.89 23.92 0.66
N LEU A 455 0.87 24.72 1.74
CA LEU A 455 -0.03 25.88 1.83
C LEU A 455 0.16 26.93 0.73
N LEU A 456 1.40 27.11 0.26
CA LEU A 456 1.74 28.04 -0.82
C LEU A 456 1.61 27.40 -2.22
N ARG A 457 1.27 26.11 -2.31
CA ARG A 457 1.21 25.37 -3.57
C ARG A 457 -0.03 25.73 -4.38
N THR A 458 0.19 26.40 -5.51
CA THR A 458 -0.82 26.71 -6.53
C THR A 458 -0.86 25.62 -7.61
N SER A 459 -1.88 25.65 -8.48
CA SER A 459 -2.07 24.65 -9.57
C SER A 459 -0.95 24.60 -10.60
N ALA A 460 -0.05 25.58 -10.61
CA ALA A 460 1.13 25.61 -11.47
C ALA A 460 2.25 24.67 -10.98
N VAL A 461 2.20 24.21 -9.72
CA VAL A 461 3.25 23.36 -9.14
C VAL A 461 3.00 21.91 -9.52
N ARG A 462 4.02 21.29 -10.10
CA ARG A 462 3.96 19.88 -10.49
C ARG A 462 4.18 18.97 -9.29
N GLN A 463 3.56 17.79 -9.27
CA GLN A 463 3.73 16.77 -8.24
C GLN A 463 4.38 15.50 -8.79
N PRO A 464 5.08 14.74 -7.93
CA PRO A 464 5.64 13.45 -8.30
C PRO A 464 4.55 12.48 -8.79
N PHE A 465 4.74 11.94 -9.99
CA PHE A 465 3.90 10.90 -10.55
C PHE A 465 4.75 9.76 -11.11
N GLU A 466 4.16 8.57 -11.16
CA GLU A 466 4.77 7.42 -11.81
C GLU A 466 3.80 6.75 -12.77
N VAL A 467 4.36 6.16 -13.83
CA VAL A 467 3.59 5.40 -14.81
C VAL A 467 4.40 4.20 -15.27
N GLN A 468 3.72 3.06 -15.37
CA GLN A 468 4.31 1.83 -15.91
C GLN A 468 4.07 1.76 -17.41
N VAL A 469 5.11 1.44 -18.18
CA VAL A 469 5.10 1.53 -19.64
C VAL A 469 6.01 0.50 -20.30
N GLN A 470 5.54 -0.10 -21.39
CA GLN A 470 6.36 -0.96 -22.25
C GLN A 470 6.89 -0.22 -23.49
N ALA A 471 6.24 0.89 -23.86
CA ALA A 471 6.63 1.73 -24.99
C ALA A 471 6.72 3.20 -24.58
N LYS A 472 7.28 4.04 -25.46
CA LYS A 472 7.27 5.49 -25.26
C LYS A 472 5.83 6.01 -25.36
N ILE A 473 5.34 6.64 -24.30
CA ILE A 473 4.05 7.33 -24.35
C ILE A 473 4.31 8.68 -25.01
N LYS A 474 3.64 8.94 -26.13
CA LYS A 474 3.71 10.26 -26.81
C LYS A 474 2.80 11.30 -26.14
N ASP A 475 1.71 10.84 -25.53
CA ASP A 475 0.67 11.69 -24.95
C ASP A 475 0.08 11.01 -23.70
N LEU A 476 0.40 11.57 -22.52
CA LEU A 476 -0.05 11.04 -21.22
C LEU A 476 -1.57 11.18 -21.06
N GLU A 477 -2.19 12.17 -21.70
CA GLU A 477 -3.62 12.44 -21.53
C GLU A 477 -4.48 11.31 -22.12
N LYS A 478 -3.98 10.59 -23.12
CA LYS A 478 -4.68 9.43 -23.71
C LYS A 478 -4.85 8.25 -22.76
N ILE A 479 -4.03 8.17 -21.72
CA ILE A 479 -4.11 7.12 -20.71
C ILE A 479 -4.58 7.65 -19.36
N ARG A 480 -4.95 8.94 -19.28
CA ARG A 480 -5.53 9.51 -18.06
C ARG A 480 -6.95 8.99 -17.87
N ALA A 481 -7.22 8.48 -16.68
CA ALA A 481 -8.53 8.08 -16.22
C ALA A 481 -9.31 9.30 -15.72
N PHE A 482 -10.61 9.12 -15.49
CA PHE A 482 -11.53 10.20 -15.11
C PHE A 482 -11.22 10.80 -13.72
N ASP A 483 -10.45 10.10 -12.90
CA ASP A 483 -10.00 10.49 -11.56
C ASP A 483 -8.64 11.21 -11.60
N GLY A 484 -8.09 11.44 -12.80
CA GLY A 484 -6.77 12.03 -12.99
C GLY A 484 -5.62 11.02 -12.92
N ASN A 485 -5.88 9.77 -12.54
CA ASN A 485 -4.87 8.72 -12.47
C ASN A 485 -4.43 8.26 -13.87
N LEU A 486 -3.22 7.72 -14.01
CA LEU A 486 -2.77 7.14 -15.27
C LEU A 486 -3.00 5.63 -15.31
N LYS A 487 -3.76 5.18 -16.32
CA LYS A 487 -4.01 3.76 -16.60
C LYS A 487 -2.68 3.04 -16.84
N SER A 488 -2.26 2.28 -15.84
CA SER A 488 -1.03 1.50 -15.81
C SER A 488 -1.14 0.46 -14.71
N GLY A 489 -0.33 -0.60 -14.78
CA GLY A 489 -0.43 -1.72 -13.85
C GLY A 489 -0.26 -3.05 -14.56
N ALA A 490 -0.09 -4.12 -13.78
CA ALA A 490 -0.02 -5.48 -14.30
C ALA A 490 -1.24 -5.87 -15.16
N ASN A 491 -2.44 -5.42 -14.77
CA ASN A 491 -3.67 -5.71 -15.51
C ASN A 491 -3.73 -5.03 -16.87
N GLU A 492 -3.27 -3.78 -16.97
CA GLU A 492 -3.31 -2.97 -18.21
C GLU A 492 -2.25 -3.40 -19.23
N LEU A 493 -1.07 -3.85 -18.78
CA LEU A 493 0.08 -4.07 -19.65
C LEU A 493 0.34 -5.52 -20.04
N GLY A 494 -0.36 -6.49 -19.45
CA GLY A 494 -0.06 -7.91 -19.67
C GLY A 494 1.19 -8.38 -18.94
N LEU A 495 1.38 -9.69 -18.85
CA LEU A 495 2.60 -10.30 -18.32
C LEU A 495 3.61 -10.53 -19.46
N MET A 496 4.72 -9.78 -19.46
CA MET A 496 5.82 -9.97 -20.41
C MET A 496 7.16 -10.00 -19.67
N LEU A 497 7.75 -11.18 -19.52
CA LEU A 497 9.05 -11.37 -18.87
C LEU A 497 10.24 -11.32 -19.84
N GLY A 498 9.98 -11.39 -21.16
CA GLY A 498 11.00 -11.25 -22.19
C GLY A 498 11.63 -9.84 -22.24
N SER A 499 10.82 -8.80 -22.01
CA SER A 499 11.23 -7.39 -22.01
C SER A 499 10.75 -6.69 -20.74
N PRO A 500 11.63 -5.97 -20.01
CA PRO A 500 11.25 -5.30 -18.78
C PRO A 500 10.26 -4.17 -19.02
N THR A 501 9.28 -4.06 -18.12
CA THR A 501 8.40 -2.88 -18.07
C THR A 501 9.17 -1.74 -17.41
N THR A 502 9.10 -0.55 -18.01
CA THR A 502 9.73 0.64 -17.43
C THR A 502 8.75 1.34 -16.49
N ILE A 503 9.17 1.68 -15.29
CA ILE A 503 8.51 2.63 -14.42
C ILE A 503 9.14 4.00 -14.70
N ARG A 504 8.37 4.93 -15.26
CA ARG A 504 8.80 6.31 -15.46
C ARG A 504 8.35 7.17 -14.30
N TYR A 505 9.30 7.83 -13.68
CA TYR A 505 9.13 8.81 -12.62
C TYR A 505 9.27 10.22 -13.19
N PHE A 506 8.26 11.06 -13.02
CA PHE A 506 8.23 12.40 -13.58
C PHE A 506 7.36 13.33 -12.73
N MET A 507 7.44 14.63 -12.98
CA MET A 507 6.58 15.62 -12.33
C MET A 507 5.37 15.90 -13.23
N ASP A 508 4.15 15.73 -12.72
CA ASP A 508 2.90 15.97 -13.45
C ASP A 508 2.11 17.15 -12.90
N ARG A 509 1.14 17.66 -13.65
CA ARG A 509 0.23 18.72 -13.19
C ARG A 509 -0.59 18.24 -11.97
N ALA A 510 -0.85 19.16 -11.04
CA ALA A 510 -1.61 18.90 -9.81
C ALA A 510 -2.51 20.09 -9.49
N PRO A 511 -3.66 19.87 -8.83
CA PRO A 511 -4.48 20.98 -8.32
C PRO A 511 -3.71 21.80 -7.28
N GLY A 512 -4.12 23.05 -7.08
CA GLY A 512 -3.67 23.83 -5.93
C GLY A 512 -4.02 23.10 -4.63
N PHE A 513 -3.13 23.14 -3.62
CA PHE A 513 -3.28 22.30 -2.43
C PHE A 513 -4.59 22.60 -1.68
N LEU A 514 -4.86 23.87 -1.37
CA LEU A 514 -6.10 24.25 -0.68
C LEU A 514 -7.36 23.96 -1.52
N ALA A 515 -7.27 24.05 -2.85
CA ALA A 515 -8.36 23.63 -3.73
C ALA A 515 -8.60 22.11 -3.62
N ASN A 516 -7.53 21.31 -3.55
CA ASN A 516 -7.63 19.86 -3.39
C ASN A 516 -8.18 19.47 -2.01
N VAL A 517 -7.73 20.12 -0.93
CA VAL A 517 -8.29 19.91 0.42
C VAL A 517 -9.78 20.23 0.43
N TYR A 518 -10.16 21.37 -0.15
CA TYR A 518 -11.57 21.73 -0.31
C TYR A 518 -12.35 20.67 -1.12
N ASN A 519 -11.72 20.15 -2.18
CA ASN A 519 -12.27 19.08 -3.02
C ASN A 519 -12.55 17.81 -2.21
N LYS A 520 -11.56 17.36 -1.46
CA LYS A 520 -11.68 16.12 -0.67
C LYS A 520 -12.75 16.25 0.42
N LEU A 521 -12.85 17.42 1.05
CA LEU A 521 -13.85 17.72 2.06
C LEU A 521 -15.30 17.69 1.55
N ASN A 522 -15.55 18.06 0.28
CA ASN A 522 -16.91 18.33 -0.22
C ASN A 522 -17.38 17.42 -1.35
N TRP A 523 -16.53 16.53 -1.85
CA TRP A 523 -16.84 15.67 -2.99
C TRP A 523 -16.60 14.19 -2.65
N GLY A 524 -16.85 13.84 -1.39
CA GLY A 524 -16.88 12.47 -0.92
C GLY A 524 -15.53 11.75 -0.96
N PHE A 525 -14.42 12.41 -0.64
CA PHE A 525 -13.14 11.71 -0.49
C PHE A 525 -13.04 10.98 0.84
N TYR A 526 -13.27 11.70 1.94
CA TYR A 526 -13.20 11.13 3.29
C TYR A 526 -14.51 10.44 3.69
N ASP A 527 -15.62 10.88 3.12
CA ASP A 527 -16.96 10.42 3.43
C ASP A 527 -17.77 10.28 2.14
N SER A 528 -19.08 9.99 2.20
CA SER A 528 -19.92 9.99 1.01
C SER A 528 -20.78 11.25 0.99
N ALA A 529 -21.15 11.74 -0.21
CA ALA A 529 -22.07 12.86 -0.31
C ALA A 529 -23.44 12.58 0.35
N LEU A 530 -23.74 11.31 0.66
CA LEU A 530 -24.94 10.85 1.36
C LEU A 530 -24.71 10.41 2.82
N ASP A 531 -23.47 10.25 3.24
CA ASP A 531 -23.09 9.81 4.59
C ASP A 531 -21.90 10.65 5.05
N LEU A 532 -22.20 11.81 5.64
CA LEU A 532 -21.22 12.85 5.94
C LEU A 532 -20.67 12.68 7.34
N ASP A 533 -19.35 12.60 7.47
CA ASP A 533 -18.69 12.51 8.76
C ASP A 533 -18.57 13.90 9.41
N GLU A 534 -19.43 14.17 10.40
CA GLU A 534 -19.39 15.40 11.18
C GLU A 534 -18.12 15.52 12.05
N ASN A 535 -17.39 14.43 12.29
CA ASN A 535 -16.12 14.47 13.01
C ASN A 535 -15.05 15.21 12.22
N LEU A 536 -15.08 15.15 10.89
CA LEU A 536 -14.19 15.91 9.99
C LEU A 536 -14.48 17.40 10.05
N ALA A 537 -15.70 17.79 9.69
CA ALA A 537 -16.23 19.14 9.81
C ALA A 537 -17.71 19.07 9.49
N LYS A 538 -18.54 19.81 10.22
CA LYS A 538 -19.98 19.89 9.93
C LYS A 538 -20.19 20.41 8.50
N PRO A 539 -21.11 19.84 7.70
CA PRO A 539 -21.29 20.19 6.29
C PRO A 539 -21.46 21.70 6.04
N GLY A 540 -22.23 22.39 6.88
CA GLY A 540 -22.43 23.86 6.77
C GLY A 540 -21.17 24.71 6.97
N TYR A 541 -20.09 24.12 7.49
CA TYR A 541 -18.80 24.79 7.68
C TYR A 541 -17.73 24.36 6.68
N ARG A 542 -18.00 23.38 5.81
CA ARG A 542 -17.09 22.96 4.73
C ARG A 542 -17.12 23.97 3.58
N THR A 543 -16.81 25.23 3.88
CA THR A 543 -16.88 26.36 2.94
C THR A 543 -15.47 26.88 2.62
N PRO A 544 -15.26 27.52 1.45
CA PRO A 544 -13.99 28.16 1.13
C PRO A 544 -13.55 29.18 2.19
N LYS A 545 -14.50 29.92 2.77
CA LYS A 545 -14.23 30.91 3.80
C LYS A 545 -13.67 30.26 5.08
N THR A 546 -14.31 29.20 5.57
CA THR A 546 -13.85 28.51 6.79
C THR A 546 -12.48 27.86 6.56
N LEU A 547 -12.24 27.29 5.36
CA LEU A 547 -10.95 26.69 5.02
C LEU A 547 -9.84 27.74 4.90
N ALA A 548 -10.13 28.92 4.31
CA ALA A 548 -9.19 30.03 4.25
C ALA A 548 -8.84 30.58 5.63
N GLU A 549 -9.80 30.62 6.55
CA GLU A 549 -9.56 31.00 7.95
C GLU A 549 -8.71 29.95 8.69
N ALA A 550 -8.96 28.66 8.46
CA ALA A 550 -8.11 27.59 8.97
C ALA A 550 -6.66 27.74 8.44
N ALA A 551 -6.49 27.94 7.13
CA ALA A 551 -5.17 28.18 6.53
C ALA A 551 -4.48 29.43 7.12
N THR A 552 -5.21 30.53 7.31
CA THR A 552 -4.70 31.76 7.93
C THR A 552 -4.11 31.49 9.32
N ARG A 553 -4.79 30.68 10.13
CA ARG A 553 -4.31 30.31 11.47
C ARG A 553 -3.10 29.39 11.43
N ILE A 554 -3.02 28.52 10.43
CA ILE A 554 -1.81 27.70 10.24
C ILE A 554 -0.64 28.62 9.87
N PHE A 555 -0.79 29.57 8.95
CA PHE A 555 0.27 30.56 8.67
C PHE A 555 0.73 31.29 9.94
N GLN A 556 -0.21 31.74 10.78
CA GLN A 556 0.10 32.36 12.07
C GLN A 556 0.85 31.42 13.02
N PHE A 557 0.43 30.15 13.13
CA PHE A 557 1.13 29.13 13.90
C PHE A 557 2.57 28.92 13.40
N LEU A 558 2.77 28.97 12.08
CA LEU A 558 4.08 28.88 11.45
C LEU A 558 4.90 30.17 11.55
N GLY A 559 4.38 31.23 12.17
CA GLY A 559 5.04 32.55 12.21
C GLY A 559 5.31 33.10 10.80
N HIS A 560 4.38 32.88 9.87
CA HIS A 560 4.45 33.38 8.50
C HIS A 560 3.26 34.31 8.25
N GLU A 561 3.49 35.41 7.53
CA GLU A 561 2.41 36.33 7.18
C GLU A 561 1.42 35.60 6.23
N PRO A 562 0.13 35.50 6.57
CA PRO A 562 -0.83 34.84 5.71
C PRO A 562 -1.06 35.66 4.43
N PRO A 563 -1.23 35.03 3.26
CA PRO A 563 -1.74 35.72 2.09
C PRO A 563 -3.08 36.40 2.40
N PRO A 564 -3.41 37.53 1.75
CA PRO A 564 -4.70 38.18 1.94
C PRO A 564 -5.86 37.20 1.75
N MET A 565 -6.93 37.34 2.54
CA MET A 565 -8.11 36.45 2.47
C MET A 565 -8.64 36.27 1.04
N LYS A 566 -8.66 37.36 0.24
CA LYS A 566 -9.08 37.33 -1.17
C LYS A 566 -8.22 36.36 -2.02
N GLU A 567 -6.92 36.30 -1.75
CA GLU A 567 -5.98 35.43 -2.44
C GLU A 567 -6.14 33.97 -2.01
N LEU A 568 -6.30 33.69 -0.70
CA LEU A 568 -6.59 32.33 -0.23
C LEU A 568 -7.90 31.80 -0.82
N LEU A 569 -8.95 32.62 -0.87
CA LEU A 569 -10.21 32.27 -1.52
C LEU A 569 -10.01 31.98 -3.00
N ARG A 570 -9.22 32.80 -3.71
CA ARG A 570 -8.87 32.56 -5.12
C ARG A 570 -8.18 31.21 -5.30
N GLN A 571 -7.22 30.86 -4.44
CA GLN A 571 -6.53 29.58 -4.50
C GLN A 571 -7.45 28.39 -4.23
N ILE A 572 -8.40 28.50 -3.29
CA ILE A 572 -9.38 27.43 -3.00
C ILE A 572 -10.36 27.23 -4.17
N HIS A 573 -10.70 28.29 -4.88
CA HIS A 573 -11.56 28.26 -6.05
C HIS A 573 -10.83 27.86 -7.33
N ASP A 574 -9.50 27.78 -7.33
CA ASP A 574 -8.73 27.37 -8.50
C ASP A 574 -9.09 25.93 -8.89
N ARG A 575 -9.37 25.74 -10.17
CA ARG A 575 -9.72 24.43 -10.77
C ARG A 575 -8.66 23.98 -11.78
N GLY A 576 -7.56 24.73 -11.93
CA GLY A 576 -6.43 24.35 -12.76
C GLY A 576 -5.71 23.10 -12.25
N GLY A 577 -4.80 22.59 -13.07
CA GLY A 577 -3.92 21.47 -12.73
C GLY A 577 -4.52 20.10 -13.01
N GLN A 578 -5.72 19.77 -12.51
CA GLN A 578 -6.38 18.48 -12.79
C GLN A 578 -7.90 18.67 -12.91
N PRO A 579 -8.40 19.10 -14.08
CA PRO A 579 -9.81 19.41 -14.26
C PRO A 579 -10.73 18.21 -13.99
N GLU A 580 -10.22 17.00 -14.17
CA GLU A 580 -10.94 15.74 -13.99
C GLU A 580 -11.40 15.53 -12.54
N LEU A 581 -10.66 16.06 -11.56
CA LEU A 581 -11.01 15.97 -10.15
C LEU A 581 -12.27 16.75 -9.77
N TRP A 582 -12.77 17.62 -10.66
CA TRP A 582 -13.95 18.45 -10.43
C TRP A 582 -15.21 17.89 -11.09
N ASN A 583 -15.08 16.84 -11.89
CA ASN A 583 -16.17 16.13 -12.54
C ASN A 583 -16.80 15.08 -11.62
N TYR A 584 -16.84 15.34 -10.32
CA TYR A 584 -17.41 14.46 -9.29
C TYR A 584 -18.69 15.06 -8.72
N PHE A 585 -19.69 14.22 -8.45
CA PHE A 585 -20.92 14.64 -7.76
C PHE A 585 -20.58 15.51 -6.54
N SER A 586 -20.98 16.77 -6.58
CA SER A 586 -20.79 17.65 -5.43
C SER A 586 -21.79 17.32 -4.34
N MET A 587 -21.43 17.56 -3.08
CA MET A 587 -22.41 17.54 -1.97
C MET A 587 -23.60 18.48 -2.21
N LYS A 588 -23.43 19.51 -3.06
CA LYS A 588 -24.52 20.39 -3.49
C LYS A 588 -25.52 19.65 -4.39
N ASP A 589 -25.05 18.73 -5.23
CA ASP A 589 -25.89 17.90 -6.08
C ASP A 589 -26.69 16.89 -5.24
N ALA A 590 -26.10 16.34 -4.16
CA ALA A 590 -26.80 15.54 -3.15
C ALA A 590 -27.95 16.29 -2.44
N GLY A 591 -27.77 17.57 -2.15
CA GLY A 591 -28.82 18.44 -1.63
C GLY A 591 -29.99 18.67 -2.61
N ILE A 592 -29.71 18.65 -3.92
CA ILE A 592 -30.75 18.70 -4.96
C ILE A 592 -31.50 17.35 -5.00
N PHE A 593 -30.79 16.22 -4.89
CA PHE A 593 -31.42 14.89 -4.87
C PHE A 593 -32.34 14.67 -3.67
N THR A 594 -31.93 15.08 -2.48
CA THR A 594 -32.73 14.93 -1.25
C THR A 594 -33.98 15.81 -1.24
N ASN A 595 -33.93 17.00 -1.84
CA ASN A 595 -35.07 17.95 -1.85
C ASN A 595 -36.02 17.79 -3.05
N SER A 596 -35.59 17.16 -4.15
CA SER A 596 -36.34 17.17 -5.42
C SER A 596 -37.39 16.05 -5.56
N LYS A 597 -37.53 15.12 -4.60
CA LYS A 597 -38.27 13.85 -4.75
C LYS A 597 -37.86 13.01 -5.97
N LEU A 598 -36.83 13.43 -6.72
CA LEU A 598 -36.29 12.66 -7.82
C LEU A 598 -35.57 11.46 -7.23
N ASN A 599 -35.82 10.28 -7.80
CA ASN A 599 -35.07 9.10 -7.43
C ASN A 599 -33.60 9.35 -7.81
N ALA A 600 -32.76 9.64 -6.81
CA ALA A 600 -31.33 9.89 -6.97
C ALA A 600 -30.69 8.80 -7.84
N LEU A 601 -31.17 7.57 -7.71
CA LEU A 601 -30.71 6.43 -8.49
C LEU A 601 -30.97 6.60 -9.99
N THR A 602 -32.13 7.14 -10.41
CA THR A 602 -32.48 7.34 -11.81
C THR A 602 -31.60 8.39 -12.49
N ILE A 603 -31.17 9.41 -11.75
CA ILE A 603 -30.30 10.47 -12.28
C ILE A 603 -28.83 10.04 -12.24
N VAL A 604 -28.39 9.43 -11.13
CA VAL A 604 -27.00 8.94 -10.95
C VAL A 604 -26.68 7.75 -11.85
N THR A 605 -27.68 6.97 -12.31
CA THR A 605 -27.47 5.88 -13.28
C THR A 605 -27.80 6.27 -14.72
N SER A 606 -28.33 7.48 -14.95
CA SER A 606 -28.69 7.95 -16.28
C SER A 606 -27.43 8.24 -17.09
N ARG A 607 -27.17 7.36 -18.06
CA ARG A 607 -26.08 7.52 -19.03
C ARG A 607 -26.14 8.88 -19.75
N GLU A 608 -27.34 9.37 -20.04
CA GLU A 608 -27.57 10.65 -20.70
C GLU A 608 -27.22 11.86 -19.82
N VAL A 609 -27.43 11.76 -18.50
CA VAL A 609 -26.97 12.79 -17.55
C VAL A 609 -25.46 12.78 -17.47
N HIS A 610 -24.83 11.60 -17.42
CA HIS A 610 -23.37 11.46 -17.41
C HIS A 610 -22.70 11.93 -18.70
N GLU A 611 -23.28 11.59 -19.86
CA GLU A 611 -22.79 12.03 -21.17
C GLU A 611 -22.96 13.55 -21.32
N ASN A 612 -24.11 14.12 -20.95
CA ASN A 612 -24.30 15.57 -20.92
C ASN A 612 -23.35 16.26 -19.94
N TRP A 613 -23.09 15.68 -18.76
CA TRP A 613 -22.20 16.27 -17.77
C TRP A 613 -20.73 16.20 -18.23
N ARG A 614 -20.33 15.10 -18.86
CA ARG A 614 -19.02 14.94 -19.51
C ARG A 614 -18.88 15.91 -20.70
N GLU A 615 -19.92 16.12 -21.51
CA GLU A 615 -19.91 17.10 -22.61
C GLU A 615 -19.84 18.54 -22.10
N GLN A 616 -20.60 18.89 -21.06
CA GLN A 616 -20.57 20.22 -20.45
C GLN A 616 -19.25 20.52 -19.75
N THR A 617 -18.61 19.53 -19.13
CA THR A 617 -17.31 19.69 -18.47
C THR A 617 -16.14 19.66 -19.46
N THR A 618 -16.23 18.92 -20.55
CA THR A 618 -15.25 19.01 -21.66
C THR A 618 -15.37 20.31 -22.45
N HIS A 619 -16.53 20.97 -22.44
CA HIS A 619 -16.74 22.31 -22.99
C HIS A 619 -16.41 23.46 -22.00
N SER A 620 -15.81 23.15 -20.84
CA SER A 620 -15.45 24.16 -19.84
C SER A 620 -14.28 25.09 -20.25
N ASP A 621 -13.83 25.04 -21.51
CA ASP A 621 -12.98 26.07 -22.16
C ASP A 621 -13.65 27.47 -22.28
N ARG A 622 -14.68 27.80 -21.48
CA ARG A 622 -15.34 29.11 -21.42
C ARG A 622 -15.83 29.53 -20.02
N TRP A 623 -15.04 29.31 -18.98
CA TRP A 623 -15.22 30.00 -17.69
C TRP A 623 -13.96 30.72 -17.25
#